data_AF-A0AAW8CMC4-F1
#
_entry.id   AF-A0AAW8CMC4-F1
#
_cell.length_a   1.000
_cell.length_b   1.000
_cell.length_c   1.000
_cell.angle_alpha   90.00
_cell.angle_beta   90.00
_cell.angle_gamma   90.00
#
_symmetry.space_group_name_H-M   'P 1'
#
loop_
_entity.id
_entity.type
_entity.pdbx_description
1 polymer ?
#
loop_
_entity_poly.entity_id
_entity_poly.type
_entity_poly.pdbx_seq_one_letter_code
_entity_poly.pdbx_strand_id
1 'polypeptide(L)' 'MNAVLNDLSHLGTHEKLQLVEDLWDSIDQALVPAMSDEVHAELEHRAAWNDAHPGHELTLQQIADKLGVRL' A
#
# COMPACT_ATOMS: atom_id res chain seq x y z
N MET A 1 25.05 22.03 -19.58
CA MET A 1 24.67 22.02 -18.15
C MET A 1 23.20 21.65 -18.10
N ASN A 2 22.85 20.58 -17.39
CA ASN A 2 21.49 20.03 -17.40
C ASN A 2 20.56 21.00 -16.65
N ALA A 3 19.51 21.51 -17.29
CA ALA A 3 18.66 22.57 -16.70
C ALA A 3 18.11 22.19 -15.32
N VAL A 4 17.75 20.91 -15.16
CA VAL A 4 17.29 20.32 -13.89
C VAL A 4 18.33 20.43 -12.77
N LEU A 5 19.62 20.28 -13.08
CA LEU A 5 20.68 20.37 -12.07
C LEU A 5 20.89 21.82 -11.59
N ASN A 6 20.63 22.80 -12.44
CA ASN A 6 20.66 24.21 -12.02
C ASN A 6 19.51 24.52 -11.08
N ASP A 7 18.30 24.06 -11.41
CA ASP A 7 17.11 24.29 -10.57
C ASP A 7 17.26 23.64 -9.20
N LEU A 8 17.82 22.42 -9.14
CA LEU A 8 18.14 21.74 -7.88
C LEU A 8 19.23 22.43 -7.06
N SER A 9 20.14 23.17 -7.70
CA SER A 9 21.23 23.86 -7.01
C SER A 9 20.76 25.05 -6.17
N HIS A 10 19.62 25.63 -6.54
CA HIS A 10 18.99 26.75 -5.82
C HIS A 10 18.21 26.29 -4.57
N LEU A 11 17.93 25.00 -4.43
CA LEU A 11 17.23 24.45 -3.27
C LEU A 11 18.15 24.38 -2.04
N GLY A 12 17.62 24.77 -0.89
CA GLY A 12 18.20 24.54 0.42
C GLY A 12 18.21 23.05 0.80
N THR A 13 18.98 22.68 1.82
CA THR A 13 19.09 21.28 2.27
C THR A 13 17.74 20.66 2.64
N HIS A 14 16.87 21.43 3.30
CA HIS A 14 15.54 20.94 3.67
C HIS A 14 14.64 20.69 2.46
N GLU A 15 14.62 21.62 1.50
CA GLU A 15 13.82 21.48 0.27
C GLU A 15 14.31 20.29 -0.58
N LYS A 16 15.62 20.04 -0.59
CA LYS A 16 16.19 18.84 -1.24
C LYS A 16 15.73 17.55 -0.55
N LEU A 17 15.66 17.53 0.77
CA LEU A 17 15.18 16.36 1.51
C LEU A 17 13.69 16.11 1.24
N GLN A 18 12.87 17.18 1.27
CA GLN A 18 11.45 17.08 0.94
C GLN A 18 11.23 16.56 -0.49
N LEU A 19 11.99 17.09 -1.46
CA LEU A 19 11.89 16.63 -2.85
C LEU A 19 12.23 15.14 -3.01
N VAL A 20 13.20 14.64 -2.26
CA VAL A 20 13.56 13.21 -2.26
C VAL A 20 12.44 12.37 -1.65
N GLU A 21 11.83 12.84 -0.56
CA GLU A 21 10.67 12.20 0.09
C GLU A 21 9.48 12.14 -0.86
N ASP A 22 9.09 13.27 -1.45
CA ASP A 22 7.99 13.35 -2.41
C ASP A 22 8.22 12.44 -3.63
N LEU A 23 9.47 12.37 -4.11
CA LEU A 23 9.84 11.49 -5.21
C LEU A 23 9.71 10.02 -4.80
N TRP A 24 10.16 9.67 -3.60
CA TRP A 24 10.05 8.31 -3.08
C TRP A 24 8.60 7.87 -2.92
N ASP A 25 7.75 8.73 -2.34
CA ASP A 25 6.32 8.49 -2.21
C ASP A 25 5.64 8.28 -3.58
N SER A 26 6.03 9.05 -4.59
CA SER A 26 5.50 8.89 -5.95
C SER A 26 5.87 7.54 -6.57
N ILE A 27 7.07 7.04 -6.29
CA ILE A 27 7.55 5.73 -6.76
C ILE A 27 6.81 4.63 -6.02
N ASP A 28 6.69 4.73 -4.69
CA ASP A 28 5.97 3.73 -3.88
C ASP A 28 4.51 3.59 -4.33
N GLN A 29 3.83 4.71 -4.55
CA GLN A 29 2.47 4.74 -5.12
C GLN A 29 2.40 4.09 -6.52
N ALA A 30 3.41 4.29 -7.36
CA ALA A 30 3.47 3.68 -8.69
C ALA A 30 3.82 2.18 -8.65
N LEU A 31 4.48 1.71 -7.59
CA LEU A 31 4.83 0.30 -7.38
C LEU A 31 3.65 -0.50 -6.83
N VAL A 32 2.70 0.12 -6.14
CA VAL A 32 1.46 -0.54 -5.72
C VAL A 32 0.58 -0.75 -6.96
N PRO A 33 0.37 -2.00 -7.41
CA PRO A 33 -0.53 -2.25 -8.53
C PRO A 33 -1.92 -1.76 -8.15
N ALA A 34 -2.62 -1.15 -9.10
CA ALA A 34 -4.05 -0.93 -8.93
C ALA A 34 -4.72 -2.26 -8.57
N MET A 35 -5.55 -2.26 -7.53
CA MET A 35 -6.35 -3.42 -7.15
C MET A 35 -7.19 -3.83 -8.36
N SER A 36 -7.10 -5.09 -8.77
CA SER A 36 -7.91 -5.58 -9.89
C SER A 36 -9.39 -5.60 -9.50
N ASP A 37 -10.28 -5.47 -10.50
CA ASP A 37 -11.72 -5.49 -10.27
C ASP A 37 -12.17 -6.81 -9.59
N GLU A 38 -11.49 -7.93 -9.89
CA GLU A 38 -11.77 -9.22 -9.26
C GLU A 38 -11.40 -9.24 -7.77
N VAL A 39 -10.25 -8.64 -7.42
CA VAL A 39 -9.84 -8.51 -6.01
C VAL A 39 -10.81 -7.59 -5.26
N HIS A 40 -11.21 -6.49 -5.89
CA HIS A 40 -12.18 -5.55 -5.31
C HIS A 40 -13.53 -6.24 -5.07
N ALA A 41 -14.08 -6.93 -6.06
CA ALA A 41 -15.36 -7.65 -5.95
C ALA A 41 -15.34 -8.73 -4.87
N GLU A 42 -14.24 -9.46 -4.72
CA GLU A 42 -14.08 -10.45 -3.65
C GLU A 42 -14.02 -9.80 -2.27
N LEU A 43 -13.35 -8.65 -2.13
CA LEU A 43 -13.32 -7.90 -0.86
C LEU A 43 -14.71 -7.39 -0.48
N GLU A 44 -15.47 -6.84 -1.42
CA GLU A 44 -16.86 -6.44 -1.20
C GLU A 44 -17.74 -7.62 -0.78
N HIS A 45 -17.59 -8.76 -1.47
CA HIS A 45 -18.31 -9.99 -1.13
C HIS A 45 -17.99 -10.47 0.29
N ARG A 46 -16.71 -10.47 0.68
CA ARG A 46 -16.29 -10.83 2.05
C ARG A 46 -16.79 -9.85 3.10
N ALA A 47 -16.78 -8.55 2.81
CA ALA A 47 -17.30 -7.53 3.71
C ALA A 47 -18.80 -7.73 3.95
N ALA A 48 -19.58 -7.90 2.88
CA ALA A 48 -21.01 -8.18 2.97
C ALA A 48 -21.30 -9.49 3.72
N TRP A 49 -20.47 -10.52 3.51
CA TRP A 49 -20.59 -11.77 4.27
C TRP A 49 -20.31 -11.55 5.76
N ASN A 50 -19.28 -10.77 6.11
CA ASN A 50 -18.94 -10.50 7.50
C ASN A 50 -20.06 -9.73 8.22
N ASP A 51 -20.61 -8.70 7.56
CA ASP A 51 -21.75 -7.93 8.08
C ASP A 51 -22.97 -8.82 8.34
N ALA A 52 -23.19 -9.83 7.50
CA ALA A 52 -24.26 -10.80 7.67
C ALA A 52 -23.97 -11.90 8.72
N HIS A 53 -22.71 -12.11 9.11
CA HIS A 53 -22.28 -13.18 10.01
C HIS A 53 -21.40 -12.66 11.16
N PRO A 54 -21.92 -11.77 12.01
CA PRO A 54 -21.15 -11.21 13.12
C PRO A 54 -20.64 -12.33 14.05
N GLY A 55 -19.36 -12.26 14.42
CA GLY A 55 -18.72 -13.23 15.31
C GLY A 55 -18.22 -14.53 14.65
N HIS A 56 -18.38 -14.68 13.33
CA HIS A 56 -17.82 -15.80 12.57
C HIS A 56 -16.42 -15.52 11.97
N GLU A 57 -15.79 -14.42 12.37
CA GLU A 57 -14.43 -14.07 11.97
C GLU A 57 -13.41 -15.06 12.52
N LEU A 58 -12.38 -15.36 11.73
CA LEU A 58 -11.23 -16.15 12.17
C LEU A 58 -10.06 -15.21 12.46
N THR A 59 -9.41 -15.40 13.61
CA THR A 59 -8.14 -14.74 13.88
C THR A 59 -7.04 -15.26 12.95
N LEU A 60 -5.99 -14.47 12.74
CA LEU A 60 -4.83 -14.91 11.95
C LEU A 60 -4.24 -16.22 12.47
N GLN A 61 -4.17 -16.40 13.79
CA GLN A 61 -3.72 -17.65 14.39
C GLN A 61 -4.63 -18.82 14.03
N GLN A 62 -5.96 -18.65 14.09
CA GLN A 62 -6.91 -19.69 13.69
C GLN A 62 -6.81 -20.06 12.20
N ILE A 63 -6.48 -19.09 11.35
CA ILE A 63 -6.22 -19.33 9.93
C ILE A 63 -4.93 -20.14 9.75
N ALA A 64 -3.85 -19.76 10.45
CA ALA A 64 -2.58 -20.46 10.40
C ALA A 64 -2.70 -21.92 10.89
N ASP A 65 -3.41 -22.13 11.99
CA ASP A 65 -3.70 -23.47 12.53
C ASP A 65 -4.47 -24.34 11.53
N LYS A 66 -5.48 -23.77 10.84
CA LYS A 66 -6.26 -24.48 9.80
C LYS A 66 -5.43 -24.84 8.58
N LEU A 67 -4.48 -24.00 8.20
CA LEU A 67 -3.59 -24.22 7.05
C LEU A 67 -2.38 -25.09 7.41
N GLY A 68 -2.15 -25.39 8.69
CA GLY A 68 -0.99 -26.15 9.16
C GLY A 68 0.32 -25.38 9.01
N VAL A 69 0.27 -24.05 9.05
CA VAL A 69 1.45 -23.16 8.92
C VAL A 69 1.72 -22.45 10.25
N ARG A 70 2.95 -21.98 10.43
CA ARG A 70 3.35 -21.17 11.58
C ARG A 70 3.46 -19.70 11.17
N LEU A 71 2.85 -18.81 11.96
CA LEU A 71 3.02 -17.36 11.85
C LEU A 71 4.38 -16.90 12.39
#